data_AF-A0A2V5ZWT2-F1
#
_entry.id   AF-A0A2V5ZWT2-F1
#
_cell.length_a   1.000
_cell.length_b   1.000
_cell.length_c   1.000
_cell.angle_alpha   90.00
_cell.angle_beta   90.00
_cell.angle_gamma   90.00
#
_symmetry.space_group_name_H-M   'P 1'
#
loop_
_entity.id
_entity.type
_entity.pdbx_description
1 polymer ?
#
loop_
_entity_poly.entity_id
_entity_poly.type
_entity_poly.pdbx_seq_one_letter_code
_entity_poly.pdbx_strand_id
1 'polypeptide(L)'
;MLRRLEEIFARARTRAFAPVDVASLVFFRIGFGLLMAWHVWSFYTEHRLTSYFLEPHLLFKYYGFGWVHPWPGNGLYIHKLLIGVFALFIAAGFIYRASACLFLLSYLYFFLLDEGRYQNHEYLICLLSFLLIFIPANRALSIDSLLNKRKRATSVPAWTLWLLRGQMAVVYFYGGIAKLNPDWLRGEPMRWI
;
A
#
# COMPACT_ATOMS: atom_id res chain seq x y z
N MET A 1 -23.07 -24.64 -22.27
CA MET A 1 -22.18 -24.23 -21.16
C MET A 1 -21.15 -23.19 -21.61
N LEU A 2 -20.35 -23.47 -22.64
CA LEU A 2 -19.31 -22.56 -23.18
C LEU A 2 -19.85 -21.17 -23.59
N ARG A 3 -20.93 -21.12 -24.40
CA ARG A 3 -21.57 -19.85 -24.82
C ARG A 3 -22.03 -18.96 -23.66
N ARG A 4 -22.50 -19.57 -22.56
CA ARG A 4 -22.92 -18.84 -21.35
C ARG A 4 -21.72 -18.23 -20.61
N LEU A 5 -20.59 -18.95 -20.57
CA LEU A 5 -19.35 -18.43 -20.00
C LEU A 5 -18.82 -17.26 -20.83
N GLU A 6 -18.80 -17.38 -22.16
CA GLU A 6 -18.39 -16.30 -23.07
C GLU A 6 -19.24 -15.03 -22.86
N GLU A 7 -20.56 -15.16 -22.74
CA GLU A 7 -21.46 -14.04 -22.44
C GLU A 7 -21.16 -13.38 -21.09
N ILE A 8 -20.88 -14.19 -20.05
CA ILE A 8 -20.51 -13.67 -18.72
C ILE A 8 -19.19 -12.92 -18.80
N PHE A 9 -18.17 -13.47 -19.46
CA PHE A 9 -16.86 -12.83 -19.61
C PHE A 9 -16.95 -11.53 -20.42
N ALA A 10 -17.74 -11.51 -21.50
CA ALA A 10 -17.97 -10.31 -22.28
C ALA A 10 -18.63 -9.21 -21.44
N ARG A 11 -19.67 -9.55 -20.68
CA ARG A 11 -20.34 -8.60 -19.77
C ARG A 11 -19.41 -8.09 -18.67
N ALA A 12 -18.61 -8.98 -18.07
CA ALA A 12 -17.64 -8.62 -17.04
C ALA A 12 -16.57 -7.67 -17.60
N ARG A 13 -16.04 -7.96 -18.79
CA ARG A 13 -15.09 -7.10 -19.50
C ARG A 13 -15.68 -5.72 -19.77
N THR A 14 -16.87 -5.63 -20.35
CA THR A 14 -17.51 -4.35 -20.62
C THR A 14 -17.71 -3.53 -19.35
N ARG A 15 -18.15 -4.15 -18.25
CA ARG A 15 -18.30 -3.48 -16.96
C ARG A 15 -16.96 -3.04 -16.36
N ALA A 16 -15.92 -3.86 -16.47
CA ALA A 16 -14.59 -3.58 -15.96
C ALA A 16 -13.94 -2.37 -16.66
N PHE A 17 -14.23 -2.15 -17.95
CA PHE A 17 -13.70 -1.03 -18.73
C PHE A 17 -14.67 0.15 -18.88
N ALA A 18 -15.87 0.08 -18.27
CA ALA A 18 -16.79 1.20 -18.23
C ALA A 18 -16.13 2.41 -17.52
N PRO A 19 -16.31 3.64 -18.03
CA PRO A 19 -15.75 4.83 -17.41
C PRO A 19 -16.43 5.10 -16.07
N VAL A 20 -15.64 5.31 -15.03
CA VAL A 20 -16.09 5.76 -13.72
C VAL A 20 -15.34 7.03 -13.32
N ASP A 21 -15.95 7.85 -12.49
CA ASP A 21 -15.33 9.08 -12.01
C ASP A 21 -14.02 8.80 -11.26
N VAL A 22 -13.01 9.64 -11.53
CA VAL A 22 -11.65 9.45 -10.99
C VAL A 22 -11.49 9.94 -9.55
N ALA A 23 -12.43 10.70 -9.00
CA ALA A 23 -12.26 11.39 -7.72
C ALA A 23 -11.98 10.43 -6.56
N SER A 24 -12.61 9.26 -6.52
CA SER A 24 -12.34 8.27 -5.46
C SER A 24 -10.88 7.78 -5.47
N LEU A 25 -10.28 7.61 -6.65
CA LEU A 25 -8.87 7.22 -6.76
C LEU A 25 -7.93 8.36 -6.38
N VAL A 26 -8.27 9.60 -6.76
CA VAL A 26 -7.51 10.79 -6.37
C VAL A 26 -7.51 10.94 -4.86
N PHE A 27 -8.69 10.83 -4.23
CA PHE A 27 -8.83 10.86 -2.78
C PHE A 27 -7.99 9.78 -2.11
N PHE A 28 -8.10 8.53 -2.59
CA PHE A 28 -7.30 7.43 -2.07
C PHE A 28 -5.80 7.70 -2.22
N ARG A 29 -5.33 8.18 -3.38
CA ARG A 29 -3.92 8.50 -3.63
C ARG A 29 -3.38 9.53 -2.64
N ILE A 30 -4.12 10.63 -2.45
CA ILE A 30 -3.73 11.71 -1.54
C ILE A 30 -3.73 11.21 -0.10
N GLY A 31 -4.82 10.58 0.33
CA GLY A 31 -4.95 10.02 1.67
C GLY A 31 -3.86 9.00 1.98
N PHE A 32 -3.60 8.06 1.07
CA PHE A 32 -2.53 7.08 1.20
C PHE A 32 -1.16 7.76 1.34
N GLY A 33 -0.79 8.67 0.42
CA GLY A 33 0.51 9.32 0.47
C GLY A 33 0.72 10.17 1.72
N LEU A 34 -0.30 10.92 2.16
CA LEU A 34 -0.23 11.72 3.40
C LEU A 34 -0.18 10.84 4.65
N LEU A 35 -0.99 9.79 4.71
CA LEU A 35 -0.97 8.83 5.82
C LEU A 35 0.40 8.15 5.92
N MET A 36 1.01 7.77 4.79
CA MET A 36 2.33 7.15 4.78
C MET A 36 3.44 8.14 5.13
N ALA A 37 3.34 9.41 4.72
CA ALA A 37 4.26 10.45 5.16
C ALA A 37 4.18 10.67 6.68
N TRP A 38 2.96 10.70 7.26
CA TRP A 38 2.78 10.71 8.71
C TRP A 38 3.38 9.45 9.33
N HIS A 39 3.07 8.25 8.83
CA HIS A 39 3.62 7.01 9.37
C HIS A 39 5.16 7.04 9.45
N VAL A 40 5.83 7.58 8.43
CA VAL A 40 7.28 7.80 8.46
C VAL A 40 7.66 8.79 9.56
N TRP A 41 6.99 9.94 9.64
CA TRP A 41 7.22 10.94 10.68
C TRP A 41 7.09 10.38 12.10
N SER A 42 6.01 9.64 12.39
CA SER A 42 5.79 9.05 13.72
C SER A 42 6.88 8.05 14.10
N PHE A 43 7.42 7.34 13.11
CA PHE A 43 8.53 6.41 13.29
C PHE A 43 9.81 7.09 13.80
N TYR A 44 10.05 8.34 13.40
CA TYR A 44 11.17 9.12 13.91
C TYR A 44 10.89 9.67 15.31
N THR A 45 9.72 10.27 15.52
CA THR A 45 9.39 10.92 16.80
C THR A 45 9.34 9.94 17.95
N GLU A 46 9.00 8.68 17.67
CA GLU A 46 8.92 7.62 18.67
C GLU A 46 10.21 6.78 18.78
N HIS A 47 11.30 7.17 18.10
CA HIS A 47 12.57 6.45 18.09
C HIS A 47 12.47 4.96 17.72
N ARG A 48 11.42 4.58 16.98
CA ARG A 48 11.14 3.19 16.60
C ARG A 48 12.21 2.64 15.67
N LEU A 49 12.82 3.46 14.83
CA LEU A 49 13.85 3.02 13.89
C LEU A 49 15.05 2.39 14.62
N THR A 50 15.53 3.06 15.66
CA THR A 50 16.67 2.63 16.48
C THR A 50 16.31 1.38 17.27
N SER A 51 15.22 1.48 18.03
CA SER A 51 14.70 0.40 18.88
C SER A 51 14.41 -0.87 18.08
N TYR A 52 14.01 -0.72 16.81
CA TYR A 52 13.63 -1.86 15.99
C TYR A 52 14.79 -2.47 15.22
N PHE A 53 15.65 -1.66 14.60
CA PHE A 53 16.58 -2.21 13.61
C PHE A 53 18.05 -2.01 13.95
N LEU A 54 18.37 -1.16 14.94
CA LEU A 54 19.75 -0.84 15.29
C LEU A 54 20.18 -1.44 16.64
N GLU A 55 19.28 -1.45 17.63
CA GLU A 55 19.56 -1.99 18.97
C GLU A 55 19.48 -3.52 19.09
N PRO A 56 18.53 -4.22 18.43
CA PRO A 56 18.37 -5.65 18.66
C PRO A 56 19.59 -6.46 18.21
N HIS A 57 19.97 -7.43 19.03
CA HIS A 57 21.08 -8.35 18.74
C HIS A 57 20.76 -9.36 17.63
N LEU A 58 19.47 -9.61 17.35
CA LEU A 58 19.00 -10.55 16.33
C LEU A 58 17.78 -9.97 15.60
N LEU A 59 17.80 -10.05 14.27
CA LEU A 59 16.65 -9.81 13.41
C LEU A 59 16.25 -11.14 12.77
N PHE A 60 14.98 -11.51 12.87
CA PHE A 60 14.48 -12.74 12.27
C PHE A 60 14.31 -12.53 10.77
N LYS A 61 14.90 -13.40 9.96
CA LYS A 61 14.89 -13.23 8.49
C LYS A 61 13.83 -14.11 7.87
N TYR A 62 13.05 -13.51 6.96
CA TYR A 62 12.20 -14.27 6.06
C TYR A 62 13.02 -15.28 5.27
N TYR A 63 12.44 -16.46 5.04
CA TYR A 63 13.03 -17.48 4.20
C TYR A 63 13.40 -16.92 2.81
N GLY A 64 14.66 -17.11 2.40
CA GLY A 64 15.19 -16.58 1.12
C GLY A 64 15.67 -15.12 1.14
N PHE A 65 15.48 -14.40 2.25
CA PHE A 65 15.89 -12.99 2.40
C PHE A 65 16.96 -12.77 3.48
N GLY A 66 17.75 -13.81 3.78
CA GLY A 66 18.84 -13.73 4.75
C GLY A 66 19.90 -12.68 4.42
N TRP A 67 20.00 -12.27 3.15
CA TRP A 67 20.93 -11.25 2.64
C TRP A 67 20.46 -9.80 2.86
N VAL A 68 19.22 -9.59 3.32
CA VAL A 68 18.66 -8.25 3.54
C VAL A 68 19.08 -7.77 4.94
N HIS A 69 20.04 -6.85 5.01
CA HIS A 69 20.55 -6.30 6.27
C HIS A 69 20.25 -4.80 6.41
N PRO A 70 20.14 -4.28 7.65
CA PRO A 70 20.06 -2.85 7.88
C PRO A 70 21.26 -2.13 7.25
N TRP A 71 21.01 -0.98 6.64
CA TRP A 71 22.10 -0.14 6.14
C TRP A 71 23.01 0.31 7.30
N PRO A 72 24.34 0.35 7.09
CA PRO A 72 25.27 0.79 8.13
C PRO A 72 25.13 2.29 8.41
N GLY A 73 25.55 2.69 9.63
CA GLY A 73 25.56 4.08 10.06
C GLY A 73 24.19 4.75 9.92
N ASN A 74 24.16 5.94 9.31
CA ASN A 74 22.94 6.72 9.14
C ASN A 74 22.07 6.26 7.94
N GLY A 75 22.48 5.24 7.19
CA GLY A 75 21.81 4.82 5.95
C GLY A 75 20.34 4.44 6.17
N LEU A 76 20.03 3.83 7.30
CA LEU A 76 18.65 3.42 7.62
C LEU A 76 17.73 4.63 7.84
N TYR A 77 18.24 5.68 8.52
CA TYR A 77 17.52 6.93 8.69
C TYR A 77 17.32 7.63 7.35
N ILE A 78 18.31 7.66 6.47
CA ILE A 78 18.14 8.27 5.14
C ILE A 78 17.10 7.50 4.32
N HIS A 79 17.15 6.16 4.34
CA HIS A 79 16.18 5.33 3.62
C HIS A 79 14.75 5.57 4.10
N LYS A 80 14.54 5.61 5.42
CA LYS A 80 13.21 5.86 5.99
C LYS A 80 12.68 7.25 5.60
N LEU A 81 13.55 8.25 5.47
CA LEU A 81 13.18 9.60 5.02
C LEU A 81 12.76 9.58 3.55
N LEU A 82 13.50 8.86 2.70
CA LEU A 82 13.17 8.70 1.28
C LEU A 82 11.79 8.07 1.08
N ILE A 83 11.38 7.12 1.92
CA ILE A 83 10.01 6.58 1.90
C ILE A 83 8.98 7.70 2.11
N GLY A 84 9.22 8.59 3.06
CA GLY A 84 8.35 9.76 3.31
C GLY A 84 8.29 10.70 2.10
N VAL A 85 9.44 10.99 1.47
CA VAL A 85 9.52 11.81 0.25
C VAL A 85 8.71 11.16 -0.89
N PHE A 86 8.88 9.86 -1.13
CA PHE A 86 8.11 9.15 -2.16
C PHE A 86 6.62 9.12 -1.84
N ALA A 87 6.23 9.03 -0.57
CA ALA A 87 4.83 9.12 -0.15
C ALA A 87 4.22 10.48 -0.48
N LEU A 88 4.95 11.58 -0.24
CA LEU A 88 4.52 12.93 -0.61
C LEU A 88 4.43 13.09 -2.13
N PHE A 89 5.35 12.51 -2.89
CA PHE A 89 5.28 12.52 -4.35
C PHE A 89 4.07 11.74 -4.87
N ILE A 90 3.73 10.60 -4.25
CA ILE A 90 2.48 9.88 -4.53
C ILE A 90 1.26 10.76 -4.24
N ALA A 91 1.21 11.42 -3.08
CA ALA A 91 0.10 12.30 -2.71
C ALA A 91 -0.09 13.42 -3.73
N ALA A 92 0.99 14.11 -4.09
CA ALA A 92 1.01 15.17 -5.10
C ALA A 92 0.78 14.64 -6.53
N GLY A 93 0.94 13.34 -6.76
CA GLY A 93 0.92 12.71 -8.08
C GLY A 93 2.03 13.24 -9.00
N PHE A 94 3.22 13.46 -8.45
CA PHE A 94 4.44 13.83 -9.19
C PHE A 94 5.22 12.57 -9.57
N ILE A 95 5.63 12.46 -10.84
CA ILE A 95 6.32 11.26 -11.39
C ILE A 95 5.68 9.96 -10.89
N TYR A 96 4.35 9.95 -10.85
CA TYR A 96 3.56 9.11 -9.95
C TYR A 96 3.89 7.62 -9.99
N ARG A 97 4.03 7.04 -11.20
CA ARG A 97 4.33 5.61 -11.34
C ARG A 97 5.73 5.26 -10.82
N ALA A 98 6.70 6.16 -11.04
CA ALA A 98 8.05 6.00 -10.51
C ALA A 98 8.04 6.14 -8.99
N SER A 99 7.34 7.15 -8.44
CA SER A 99 7.20 7.31 -6.99
C SER A 99 6.51 6.13 -6.32
N ALA A 100 5.45 5.57 -6.90
CA ALA A 100 4.79 4.37 -6.39
C ALA A 100 5.73 3.15 -6.39
N CYS A 101 6.52 2.97 -7.45
CA CYS A 101 7.49 1.89 -7.54
C CYS A 101 8.61 2.05 -6.50
N LEU A 102 9.20 3.24 -6.41
CA LEU A 102 10.27 3.54 -5.45
C LEU A 102 9.76 3.43 -4.00
N PHE A 103 8.56 3.92 -3.72
CA PHE A 103 7.92 3.73 -2.42
C PHE A 103 7.77 2.24 -2.09
N LEU A 104 7.21 1.43 -3.02
CA LEU A 104 7.04 0.00 -2.82
C LEU A 104 8.38 -0.68 -2.50
N LEU A 105 9.41 -0.46 -3.32
CA LEU A 105 10.70 -1.12 -3.15
C LEU A 105 11.36 -0.72 -1.82
N SER A 106 11.31 0.57 -1.49
CA SER A 106 11.85 1.06 -0.22
C SER A 106 11.08 0.55 1.00
N TYR A 107 9.74 0.51 0.92
CA TYR A 107 8.91 -0.01 2.00
C TYR A 107 9.10 -1.52 2.18
N LEU A 108 9.13 -2.25 1.07
CA LEU A 108 9.35 -3.69 1.05
C LEU A 108 10.70 -4.07 1.65
N TYR A 109 11.74 -3.27 1.40
CA TYR A 109 13.04 -3.44 2.08
C TYR A 109 12.87 -3.44 3.60
N PHE A 110 12.18 -2.44 4.18
CA PHE A 110 11.94 -2.40 5.63
C PHE A 110 11.08 -3.56 6.12
N PHE A 111 10.05 -3.93 5.37
CA PHE A 111 9.21 -5.08 5.67
C PHE A 111 10.03 -6.37 5.75
N LEU A 112 11.01 -6.55 4.86
CA LEU A 112 11.87 -7.74 4.78
C LEU A 112 13.03 -7.74 5.80
N LEU A 113 13.28 -6.64 6.52
CA LEU A 113 14.38 -6.58 7.47
C LEU A 113 14.19 -7.51 8.67
N ASP A 114 12.95 -7.68 9.13
CA ASP A 114 12.65 -8.47 10.32
C ASP A 114 11.24 -9.08 10.26
N GLU A 115 11.17 -10.40 10.12
CA GLU A 115 9.95 -11.19 10.20
C GLU A 115 9.31 -11.13 11.59
N GLY A 116 10.12 -10.95 12.64
CA GLY A 116 9.62 -10.85 14.02
C GLY A 116 8.71 -9.64 14.26
N ARG A 117 8.71 -8.67 13.33
CA ARG A 117 7.83 -7.49 13.35
C ARG A 117 6.74 -7.51 12.31
N TYR A 118 6.46 -8.68 11.74
CA TYR A 118 5.36 -8.83 10.80
C TYR A 118 4.05 -8.34 11.42
N GLN A 119 3.37 -7.45 10.70
CA GLN A 119 2.00 -7.06 10.98
C GLN A 119 1.19 -7.04 9.69
N ASN A 120 -0.07 -7.48 9.76
CA ASN A 120 -0.94 -7.59 8.60
C ASN A 120 -1.12 -6.25 7.86
N HIS A 121 -1.07 -5.13 8.56
CA HIS A 121 -1.20 -3.80 7.94
C HIS A 121 0.06 -3.36 7.19
N GLU A 122 1.24 -3.74 7.67
CA GLU A 122 2.53 -3.51 6.98
C GLU A 122 2.56 -4.26 5.64
N TYR A 123 2.03 -5.49 5.65
CA TYR A 123 1.85 -6.29 4.44
C TYR A 123 0.82 -5.67 3.49
N LEU A 124 -0.32 -5.19 4.02
CA LEU A 124 -1.32 -4.49 3.21
C LEU A 124 -0.75 -3.24 2.53
N ILE A 125 0.12 -2.48 3.21
CA ILE A 125 0.78 -1.31 2.61
C ILE A 125 1.59 -1.73 1.39
N CYS A 126 2.38 -2.81 1.48
CA CYS A 126 3.11 -3.36 0.33
C CYS A 126 2.18 -3.71 -0.84
N LEU A 127 1.06 -4.39 -0.55
CA LEU A 127 0.08 -4.77 -1.58
C LEU A 127 -0.55 -3.53 -2.23
N LEU A 128 -1.01 -2.56 -1.44
CA LEU A 128 -1.62 -1.33 -1.96
C LEU A 128 -0.63 -0.52 -2.79
N SER A 129 0.63 -0.38 -2.34
CA SER A 129 1.68 0.28 -3.10
C SER A 129 1.94 -0.41 -4.43
N PHE A 130 1.95 -1.75 -4.46
CA PHE A 130 2.07 -2.52 -5.70
C PHE A 130 0.91 -2.25 -6.65
N LEU A 131 -0.34 -2.26 -6.16
CA LEU A 131 -1.51 -1.96 -6.98
C LEU A 131 -1.49 -0.53 -7.53
N LEU A 132 -1.04 0.44 -6.73
CA LEU A 132 -0.94 1.85 -7.13
C LEU A 132 -0.03 2.06 -8.34
N ILE A 133 0.99 1.22 -8.55
CA ILE A 133 1.86 1.28 -9.74
C ILE A 133 1.01 1.17 -11.02
N PHE A 134 0.00 0.30 -11.03
CA PHE A 134 -0.82 0.02 -12.21
C PHE A 134 -1.99 0.98 -12.36
N ILE A 135 -2.54 1.45 -11.25
CA ILE A 135 -3.72 2.32 -11.19
C ILE A 135 -3.37 3.75 -11.67
N PRO A 136 -4.11 4.33 -12.63
CA PRO A 136 -3.85 5.66 -13.18
C PRO A 136 -4.40 6.79 -12.28
N ALA A 137 -4.05 6.79 -10.99
CA ALA A 137 -4.55 7.78 -10.02
C ALA A 137 -3.92 9.19 -10.20
N ASN A 138 -2.94 9.33 -11.10
CA ASN A 138 -2.34 10.61 -11.46
C ASN A 138 -3.07 11.35 -12.59
N ARG A 139 -4.21 10.85 -13.08
CA ARG A 139 -4.94 11.50 -14.18
C ARG A 139 -5.75 12.73 -13.78
N ALA A 140 -5.91 12.99 -12.48
CA ALA A 140 -6.55 14.20 -11.98
C ALA A 140 -5.89 14.68 -10.69
N LEU A 141 -6.04 15.99 -10.43
CA LEU A 141 -5.51 16.70 -9.25
C LEU A 141 -4.06 16.31 -8.92
N SER A 142 -3.21 16.22 -9.94
CA SER A 142 -1.82 15.77 -9.81
C SER A 142 -0.87 16.74 -10.50
N ILE A 143 0.37 16.80 -10.02
CA ILE A 143 1.44 17.54 -10.70
C ILE A 143 1.66 16.97 -12.11
N ASP A 144 1.60 15.65 -12.30
CA ASP A 144 1.70 15.01 -13.62
C ASP A 144 0.64 15.52 -14.62
N SER A 145 -0.61 15.70 -14.17
CA SER A 145 -1.72 16.17 -15.01
C SER A 145 -1.67 17.68 -15.27
N LEU A 146 -1.05 18.44 -14.37
CA LEU A 146 -0.76 19.87 -14.53
C LEU A 146 0.35 20.07 -15.57
N LEU A 147 1.46 19.32 -15.44
CA LEU A 147 2.60 19.39 -16.35
C LEU A 147 2.29 18.84 -17.75
N ASN A 148 1.47 17.79 -17.84
CA ASN A 148 1.06 17.22 -19.11
C ASN A 148 -0.46 17.04 -19.19
N LYS A 149 -1.12 18.01 -19.84
CA LYS A 149 -2.57 18.02 -20.05
C LYS A 149 -3.10 16.77 -20.76
N ARG A 150 -2.29 16.05 -21.55
CA ARG A 150 -2.71 14.80 -22.21
C ARG A 150 -2.94 13.65 -21.22
N LYS A 151 -2.35 13.72 -20.02
CA LYS A 151 -2.59 12.76 -18.93
C LYS A 151 -3.90 13.04 -18.20
N ARG A 152 -4.50 14.23 -18.36
CA ARG A 152 -5.69 14.64 -17.62
C ARG A 152 -6.91 13.86 -18.09
N ALA A 153 -7.66 13.27 -17.16
CA ALA A 153 -8.92 12.61 -17.43
C ALA A 153 -9.89 12.82 -16.25
N THR A 154 -11.18 12.95 -16.54
CA THR A 154 -12.26 12.98 -15.54
C THR A 154 -12.75 11.58 -15.17
N SER A 155 -12.47 10.58 -16.02
CA SER A 155 -12.85 9.19 -15.79
C SER A 155 -11.68 8.22 -15.99
N VAL A 156 -11.82 7.06 -15.37
CA VAL A 156 -10.90 5.92 -15.43
C VAL A 156 -11.71 4.61 -15.61
N PRO A 157 -11.09 3.53 -16.11
CA PRO A 157 -11.77 2.24 -16.21
C PRO A 157 -12.21 1.70 -14.83
N ALA A 158 -13.43 1.19 -14.70
CA ALA A 158 -13.98 0.71 -13.43
C ALA A 158 -13.09 -0.31 -12.68
N TRP A 159 -12.35 -1.15 -13.40
CA TRP A 159 -11.47 -2.15 -12.80
C TRP A 159 -10.44 -1.55 -11.85
N THR A 160 -9.98 -0.32 -12.09
CA THR A 160 -8.96 0.33 -11.25
C THR A 160 -9.50 0.61 -9.85
N LEU A 161 -10.79 0.97 -9.76
CA LEU A 161 -11.47 1.20 -8.50
C LEU A 161 -11.83 -0.12 -7.81
N TRP A 162 -12.33 -1.09 -8.58
CA TRP A 162 -12.66 -2.42 -8.07
C TRP A 162 -11.45 -3.19 -7.57
N LEU A 163 -10.26 -2.96 -8.14
CA LEU A 163 -9.02 -3.57 -7.69
C LEU A 163 -8.68 -3.16 -6.26
N LEU A 164 -8.77 -1.87 -5.92
CA LEU A 164 -8.56 -1.41 -4.54
C LEU A 164 -9.67 -1.87 -3.60
N ARG A 165 -10.94 -1.79 -4.03
CA ARG A 165 -12.07 -2.29 -3.23
C ARG A 165 -11.94 -3.78 -2.93
N GLY A 166 -11.55 -4.58 -3.92
CA GLY A 166 -11.29 -6.00 -3.79
C GLY A 166 -10.15 -6.27 -2.80
N GLN A 167 -9.04 -5.55 -2.92
CA GLN A 167 -7.92 -5.69 -1.98
C GLN A 167 -8.34 -5.39 -0.53
N MET A 168 -9.11 -4.32 -0.30
CA MET A 168 -9.63 -4.01 1.03
C MET A 168 -10.62 -5.09 1.51
N ALA A 169 -11.51 -5.55 0.64
CA ALA A 169 -12.46 -6.61 0.95
C ALA A 169 -11.77 -7.90 1.38
N VAL A 170 -10.67 -8.29 0.72
CA VAL A 170 -9.87 -9.46 1.09
C VAL A 170 -9.36 -9.33 2.53
N VAL A 171 -8.75 -8.19 2.89
CA VAL A 171 -8.21 -8.00 4.24
C VAL A 171 -9.31 -8.01 5.30
N TYR A 172 -10.44 -7.33 5.05
CA TYR A 172 -11.55 -7.33 6.00
C TYR A 172 -12.21 -8.70 6.13
N PHE A 173 -12.35 -9.43 5.02
CA PHE A 173 -12.92 -10.78 5.02
C PHE A 173 -12.07 -11.76 5.83
N TYR A 174 -10.77 -11.86 5.53
CA TYR A 174 -9.87 -12.74 6.28
C TYR A 174 -9.64 -12.25 7.71
N GLY A 175 -9.62 -10.93 7.93
CA GLY A 175 -9.57 -10.34 9.26
C GLY A 175 -10.80 -10.68 10.11
N GLY A 176 -11.96 -10.88 9.48
CA GLY A 176 -13.17 -11.41 10.09
C GLY A 176 -13.06 -12.90 10.39
N ILE A 177 -12.66 -13.71 9.41
CA ILE A 177 -12.46 -15.16 9.57
C ILE A 177 -11.49 -15.47 10.72
N ALA A 178 -10.37 -14.75 10.79
CA ALA A 178 -9.39 -14.93 11.87
C ALA A 178 -9.98 -14.67 13.27
N LYS A 179 -11.07 -13.91 13.37
CA LYS A 179 -11.78 -13.60 14.61
C LYS A 179 -12.99 -14.51 14.87
N LEU A 180 -13.30 -15.45 13.98
CA LEU A 180 -14.34 -16.46 14.20
C LEU A 180 -13.79 -17.60 15.06
N ASN A 181 -13.32 -17.27 16.26
CA ASN A 181 -12.86 -18.23 17.25
C ASN A 181 -13.49 -17.92 18.62
N PRO A 182 -13.57 -18.91 19.52
CA PRO A 182 -14.27 -18.76 20.79
C PRO A 182 -13.76 -17.60 21.65
N ASP A 183 -12.46 -17.28 21.62
CA ASP A 183 -11.87 -16.24 22.47
C ASP A 183 -12.31 -14.85 22.01
N TRP A 184 -12.31 -14.60 20.70
CA TRP A 184 -12.83 -13.36 20.13
C TRP A 184 -14.34 -13.23 20.30
N LEU A 185 -15.10 -14.31 20.16
CA LEU A 185 -16.55 -14.31 20.36
C LEU A 185 -16.94 -14.05 21.81
N ARG A 186 -16.10 -14.45 22.77
CA ARG A 186 -16.27 -14.11 24.20
C ARG A 186 -15.72 -12.72 24.55
N GLY A 187 -15.10 -12.03 23.61
CA GLY A 187 -14.50 -10.72 23.85
C GLY A 187 -13.27 -10.76 24.76
N GLU A 188 -12.55 -11.89 24.83
CA GLU A 188 -11.34 -12.02 25.67
C GLU A 188 -10.32 -10.90 25.45
N PRO A 189 -10.07 -10.40 24.22
CA PRO A 189 -9.15 -9.27 24.02
C PRO A 189 -9.59 -7.95 24.67
N MET A 190 -10.88 -7.78 24.97
CA MET A 190 -11.42 -6.58 25.62
C MET A 190 -11.55 -6.73 27.13
N ARG A 191 -11.21 -7.89 27.70
CA ARG A 191 -11.45 -8.22 29.10
C ARG A 191 -10.54 -7.46 30.08
N TRP A 192 -9.41 -6.95 29.58
CA TRP A 192 -8.38 -6.27 30.38
C TRP A 192 -8.11 -4.82 29.92
N ILE A 193 -9.01 -4.28 29.10
CA ILE A 193 -9.07 -2.85 28.74
C ILE A 193 -10.06 -2.19 29.69
#